data_AF-A0A5N6BJM2-F1
#
_entry.id   AF-A0A5N6BJM2-F1
#
_cell.length_a   1.000
_cell.length_b   1.000
_cell.length_c   1.000
_cell.angle_alpha   90.00
_cell.angle_beta   90.00
_cell.angle_gamma   90.00
#
_symmetry.space_group_name_H-M   'P 1'
#
loop_
_entity.id
_entity.type
_entity.pdbx_description
1 polymer ?
#
loop_
_entity_poly.entity_id
_entity_poly.type
_entity_poly.pdbx_seq_one_letter_code
_entity_poly.pdbx_strand_id
1 'polypeptide(L)'
;MPRYVTPSAEDGKRLINDFIDETFGDLDANPDFVAMLRTVVPEMPAAPSPEQLGAWTELSELVRDADFKARVRRMAEHQAAERAAGDQTGLHHEVTELVRERVRQAQADGVEPGSQQARMVLVELIAGYTATFGHLDSAEYRRKLLTRLEIANDPRTERYFALLSTINGWPAPPSLAPAFDWFTQALRHHPVP
;
A
#
# COMPACT_ATOMS: atom_id res chain seq x y z
N MET A 1 4.05 -21.26 32.80
CA MET A 1 4.49 -20.11 31.98
C MET A 1 4.92 -20.65 30.63
N PRO A 2 4.24 -20.35 29.52
CA PRO A 2 4.75 -20.72 28.21
C PRO A 2 6.07 -19.98 27.98
N ARG A 3 7.12 -20.72 27.61
CA ARG A 3 8.42 -20.16 27.26
C ARG A 3 8.32 -19.69 25.81
N TYR A 4 8.11 -18.39 25.59
CA TYR A 4 8.22 -17.81 24.25
C TYR A 4 9.68 -17.93 23.81
N VAL A 5 9.92 -18.67 22.73
CA VAL A 5 11.21 -18.63 22.05
C VAL A 5 11.23 -17.33 21.27
N THR A 6 12.18 -16.46 21.59
CA THR A 6 12.40 -15.24 20.81
C THR A 6 12.86 -15.64 19.41
N PRO A 7 12.15 -15.23 18.34
CA PRO A 7 12.56 -15.50 16.97
C PRO A 7 13.89 -14.80 16.66
N SER A 8 14.75 -15.47 15.90
CA SER A 8 16.01 -14.91 15.44
C SER A 8 15.83 -14.04 14.18
N ALA A 9 16.84 -13.23 13.85
CA ALA A 9 16.86 -12.53 12.57
C ALA A 9 16.84 -13.49 11.36
N GLU A 10 17.37 -14.70 11.50
CA GLU A 10 17.29 -15.74 10.46
C GLU A 10 15.86 -16.25 10.28
N ASP A 11 15.10 -16.40 11.37
CA ASP A 11 13.68 -16.76 11.31
C ASP A 11 12.87 -15.68 10.61
N GLY A 12 13.19 -14.40 10.86
CA GLY A 12 12.56 -13.26 10.19
C GLY A 12 12.81 -13.24 8.69
N LYS A 13 14.06 -13.43 8.28
CA LYS A 13 14.44 -13.53 6.86
C LYS A 13 13.74 -14.70 6.17
N ARG A 14 13.72 -15.87 6.82
CA ARG A 14 13.06 -17.07 6.28
C ARG A 14 11.55 -16.82 6.11
N LEU A 15 10.89 -16.28 7.12
CA LEU A 15 9.46 -16.00 7.10
C LEU A 15 9.05 -15.09 5.92
N ILE A 16 9.80 -14.01 5.70
CA ILE A 16 9.51 -13.09 4.59
C ILE A 16 9.86 -13.68 3.24
N ASN A 17 10.98 -14.40 3.12
CA ASN A 17 11.35 -15.04 1.86
C ASN A 17 10.32 -16.11 1.47
N ASP A 18 9.91 -16.98 2.40
CA ASP A 18 8.88 -17.99 2.15
C ASP A 18 7.56 -17.34 1.74
N PHE A 19 7.15 -16.25 2.42
CA PHE A 19 5.98 -15.47 2.04
C PHE A 19 6.07 -14.92 0.61
N ILE A 20 7.20 -14.32 0.24
CA ILE A 20 7.43 -13.75 -1.09
C ILE A 20 7.42 -14.85 -2.14
N ASP A 21 8.11 -15.95 -1.90
CA ASP A 21 8.21 -17.06 -2.85
C ASP A 21 6.85 -17.76 -3.03
N GLU A 22 6.06 -17.95 -1.97
CA GLU A 22 4.70 -18.48 -2.07
C GLU A 22 3.71 -17.50 -2.73
N THR A 23 3.88 -16.19 -2.51
CA THR A 23 2.97 -15.17 -3.05
C THR A 23 3.23 -14.90 -4.52
N PHE A 24 4.50 -14.82 -4.92
CA PHE A 24 4.90 -14.42 -6.26
C PHE A 24 5.36 -15.61 -7.12
N GLY A 25 6.11 -16.58 -6.60
CA GLY A 25 6.55 -17.76 -7.36
C GLY A 25 7.16 -17.40 -8.72
N ASP A 26 6.63 -18.00 -9.79
CA ASP A 26 7.01 -17.75 -11.20
C ASP A 26 6.25 -16.58 -11.86
N LEU A 27 5.53 -15.74 -11.10
CA LEU A 27 4.81 -14.60 -11.67
C LEU A 27 5.77 -13.56 -12.24
N ASP A 28 5.32 -12.90 -13.31
CA ASP A 28 5.88 -11.65 -13.83
C ASP A 28 5.52 -10.45 -12.92
N ALA A 29 5.68 -10.63 -11.61
CA ALA A 29 5.50 -9.58 -10.62
C ALA A 29 6.53 -8.46 -10.86
N ASN A 30 6.22 -7.24 -10.42
CA ASN A 30 7.17 -6.14 -10.55
C ASN A 30 8.49 -6.47 -9.80
N PRO A 31 9.62 -6.67 -10.51
CA PRO A 31 10.86 -7.14 -9.90
C PRO A 31 11.41 -6.12 -8.89
N ASP A 32 11.16 -4.81 -9.10
CA ASP A 32 11.59 -3.76 -8.17
C ASP A 32 10.76 -3.80 -6.88
N PHE A 33 9.47 -4.11 -6.97
CA PHE A 33 8.61 -4.26 -5.80
C PHE A 33 8.97 -5.51 -5.00
N VAL A 34 9.22 -6.64 -5.68
CA VAL A 34 9.67 -7.88 -5.03
C VAL A 34 11.04 -7.70 -4.39
N ALA A 35 11.97 -7.02 -5.07
CA ALA A 35 13.29 -6.69 -4.51
C ALA A 35 13.15 -5.81 -3.26
N MET A 36 12.30 -4.78 -3.30
CA MET A 36 12.04 -3.92 -2.14
C MET A 36 11.48 -4.74 -0.95
N LEU A 37 10.48 -5.59 -1.15
CA LEU A 37 9.94 -6.44 -0.09
C LEU A 37 11.00 -7.37 0.53
N ARG A 38 11.93 -7.90 -0.27
CA ARG A 38 13.04 -8.73 0.22
C ARG A 38 14.06 -7.96 1.07
N THR A 39 14.11 -6.63 0.98
CA THR A 39 14.99 -5.81 1.82
C THR A 39 14.38 -5.46 3.17
N VAL A 40 13.04 -5.50 3.29
CA VAL A 40 12.33 -5.11 4.51
C VAL A 40 11.96 -6.36 5.31
N VAL A 41 12.90 -6.83 6.13
CA VAL A 41 12.73 -8.03 6.97
C VAL A 41 12.56 -7.66 8.45
N PRO A 42 11.80 -8.47 9.23
CA PRO A 42 11.68 -8.31 10.67
C PRO A 42 12.96 -8.76 11.36
N GLU A 43 13.57 -7.85 12.12
CA GLU A 43 14.76 -8.04 12.94
C GLU A 43 14.40 -7.90 14.42
N MET A 44 14.17 -9.03 15.07
CA MET A 44 13.81 -9.06 16.49
C MET A 44 15.02 -8.66 17.37
N PRO A 45 14.89 -7.70 18.31
CA PRO A 45 15.95 -7.38 19.24
C PRO A 45 16.19 -8.51 20.25
N ALA A 46 17.39 -8.53 20.86
CA ALA A 46 17.78 -9.57 21.83
C ALA A 46 16.88 -9.63 23.08
N ALA A 47 16.29 -8.50 23.47
CA ALA A 47 15.34 -8.38 24.58
C ALA A 47 14.06 -7.70 24.09
N PRO A 48 13.14 -8.44 23.43
CA PRO A 48 11.95 -7.85 22.82
C PRO A 48 10.92 -7.44 23.86
N SER A 49 10.22 -6.33 23.59
CA SER A 49 9.07 -5.93 24.38
C SER A 49 7.88 -6.89 24.12
N PRO A 50 6.88 -6.94 25.03
CA PRO A 50 5.64 -7.67 24.78
C PRO A 50 4.94 -7.24 23.49
N GLU A 51 5.06 -5.96 23.13
CA GLU A 51 4.46 -5.36 21.94
C GLU A 51 5.14 -5.86 20.65
N GLN A 52 6.48 -6.00 20.66
CA GLN A 52 7.24 -6.59 19.56
C GLN A 52 6.95 -8.08 19.37
N LEU A 53 6.81 -8.83 20.47
CA LEU A 53 6.42 -10.24 20.42
C LEU A 53 4.99 -10.43 19.88
N GLY A 54 4.08 -9.55 20.28
CA GLY A 54 2.72 -9.50 19.73
C GLY A 54 2.73 -9.21 18.23
N ALA A 55 3.47 -8.17 17.81
CA ALA A 55 3.60 -7.80 16.40
C ALA A 55 4.22 -8.92 15.55
N TRP A 56 5.20 -9.65 16.08
CA TRP A 56 5.77 -10.81 15.40
C TRP A 56 4.77 -11.95 15.21
N THR A 57 3.99 -12.24 16.25
CA THR A 57 2.96 -13.29 16.20
C THR A 57 1.94 -12.96 15.11
N GLU A 58 1.45 -11.73 15.12
CA GLU A 58 0.48 -11.25 14.14
C GLU A 58 1.07 -11.20 12.73
N LEU A 59 2.32 -10.75 12.56
CA LEU A 59 2.99 -10.74 11.25
C LEU A 59 3.09 -12.17 10.71
N SER A 60 3.48 -13.13 11.56
CA SER A 60 3.61 -14.54 11.19
C SER A 60 2.29 -15.16 10.76
N GLU A 61 1.17 -14.78 11.39
CA GLU A 61 -0.18 -15.20 11.00
C GLU A 61 -0.59 -14.55 9.68
N LEU A 62 -0.40 -13.24 9.55
CA LEU A 62 -0.78 -12.46 8.38
C LEU A 62 -0.07 -12.96 7.12
N VAL A 63 1.24 -13.19 7.16
CA VAL A 63 1.98 -13.66 5.98
C VAL A 63 1.69 -15.13 5.62
N ARG A 64 1.04 -15.90 6.52
CA ARG A 64 0.57 -17.25 6.23
C ARG A 64 -0.87 -17.29 5.70
N ASP A 65 -1.63 -16.20 5.88
CA ASP A 65 -3.01 -16.06 5.44
C ASP A 65 -3.12 -16.09 3.90
N ALA A 66 -3.89 -17.04 3.39
CA ALA A 66 -4.05 -17.25 1.94
C ALA A 66 -4.76 -16.07 1.26
N ASP A 67 -5.72 -15.43 1.94
CA ASP A 67 -6.43 -14.27 1.39
C ASP A 67 -5.51 -13.06 1.27
N PHE A 68 -4.62 -12.85 2.24
CA PHE A 68 -3.60 -11.80 2.20
C PHE A 68 -2.62 -12.03 1.04
N LYS A 69 -2.10 -13.25 0.87
CA LYS A 69 -1.25 -13.60 -0.28
C LYS A 69 -1.96 -13.30 -1.60
N ALA A 70 -3.22 -13.72 -1.74
CA ALA A 70 -4.01 -13.46 -2.95
C ALA A 70 -4.23 -11.97 -3.22
N ARG A 71 -4.36 -11.14 -2.17
CA ARG A 71 -4.47 -9.67 -2.30
C ARG A 71 -3.17 -9.03 -2.77
N VAL A 72 -2.06 -9.38 -2.14
CA VAL A 72 -0.73 -8.88 -2.51
C VAL A 72 -0.38 -9.31 -3.94
N ARG A 73 -0.75 -10.55 -4.32
CA ARG A 73 -0.61 -11.05 -5.69
C ARG A 73 -1.38 -10.21 -6.70
N ARG A 74 -2.67 -9.94 -6.46
CA ARG A 74 -3.50 -9.07 -7.33
C ARG A 74 -2.92 -7.67 -7.47
N MET A 75 -2.38 -7.10 -6.38
CA MET A 75 -1.73 -5.79 -6.43
C MET A 75 -0.49 -5.82 -7.33
N ALA A 76 0.35 -6.84 -7.22
CA ALA A 76 1.53 -7.00 -8.06
C ALA A 76 1.17 -7.26 -9.53
N GLU A 77 0.16 -8.08 -9.81
CA GLU A 77 -0.36 -8.33 -11.15
C GLU A 77 -0.92 -7.04 -11.79
N HIS A 78 -1.65 -6.23 -11.01
CA HIS A 78 -2.14 -4.94 -11.48
C HIS A 78 -1.00 -3.99 -11.85
N GLN A 79 0.03 -3.87 -11.00
CA GLN A 79 1.21 -3.06 -11.32
C GLN A 79 1.98 -3.60 -12.53
N ALA A 80 2.10 -4.92 -12.67
CA ALA A 80 2.75 -5.53 -13.83
C ALA A 80 1.98 -5.23 -15.13
N ALA A 81 0.65 -5.32 -15.11
CA ALA A 81 -0.20 -4.99 -16.24
C ALA A 81 -0.11 -3.51 -16.64
N GLU A 82 -0.08 -2.59 -15.67
CA GLU A 82 0.11 -1.15 -15.93
C GLU A 82 1.49 -0.89 -16.57
N ARG A 83 2.56 -1.53 -16.08
CA ARG A 83 3.90 -1.42 -16.71
C ARG A 83 3.94 -1.99 -18.12
N ALA A 84 3.32 -3.15 -18.36
CA ALA A 84 3.21 -3.73 -19.69
C ALA A 84 2.41 -2.83 -20.66
N ALA A 85 1.46 -2.04 -20.13
CA ALA A 85 0.72 -1.03 -20.87
C ALA A 85 1.52 0.27 -21.14
N GLY A 86 2.79 0.32 -20.73
CA GLY A 86 3.71 1.43 -21.01
C GLY A 86 4.00 2.34 -19.81
N ASP A 87 3.53 2.02 -18.61
CA ASP A 87 3.90 2.73 -17.39
C ASP A 87 5.37 2.46 -17.04
N GLN A 88 6.23 3.46 -17.27
CA GLN A 88 7.66 3.40 -16.92
C GLN A 88 7.95 4.05 -15.58
N THR A 89 6.93 4.55 -14.88
CA THR A 89 7.10 5.20 -13.58
C THR A 89 7.15 4.09 -12.52
N GLY A 90 8.23 4.03 -11.72
CA GLY A 90 8.47 2.96 -10.75
C GLY A 90 7.50 2.98 -9.56
N LEU A 91 8.00 2.94 -8.33
CA LEU A 91 7.16 3.19 -7.16
C LEU A 91 6.68 4.64 -7.22
N HIS A 92 5.38 4.87 -7.47
CA HIS A 92 4.76 6.18 -7.76
C HIS A 92 4.74 7.14 -6.55
N HIS A 93 5.91 7.43 -6.00
CA HIS A 93 6.08 8.19 -4.78
C HIS A 93 5.56 9.63 -4.93
N GLU A 94 5.86 10.30 -6.05
CA GLU A 94 5.48 11.70 -6.28
C GLU A 94 3.96 11.90 -6.33
N VAL A 95 3.24 11.05 -7.07
CA VAL A 95 1.76 11.15 -7.14
C VAL A 95 1.12 10.76 -5.80
N THR A 96 1.72 9.82 -5.06
CA THR A 96 1.24 9.44 -3.73
C THR A 96 1.40 10.58 -2.73
N GLU A 97 2.52 11.28 -2.75
CA GLU A 97 2.76 12.45 -1.90
C GLU A 97 1.85 13.64 -2.30
N LEU A 98 1.60 13.85 -3.60
CA LEU A 98 0.61 14.82 -4.06
C LEU A 98 -0.78 14.53 -3.48
N VAL A 99 -1.25 13.27 -3.59
CA VAL A 99 -2.53 12.83 -3.02
C VAL A 99 -2.57 13.07 -1.52
N ARG A 100 -1.54 12.62 -0.81
CA ARG A 100 -1.45 12.78 0.65
C ARG A 100 -1.59 14.25 1.04
N GLU A 101 -0.79 15.13 0.44
CA GLU A 101 -0.74 16.53 0.83
C GLU A 101 -2.03 17.28 0.49
N ARG A 102 -2.57 17.09 -0.71
CA ARG A 102 -3.79 17.79 -1.15
C ARG A 102 -5.03 17.32 -0.42
N VAL A 103 -5.14 16.02 -0.16
CA VAL A 103 -6.27 15.51 0.62
C VAL A 103 -6.17 15.94 2.08
N ARG A 104 -4.96 15.96 2.66
CA ARG A 104 -4.74 16.49 4.02
C ARG A 104 -5.17 17.95 4.14
N GLN A 105 -4.83 18.78 3.14
CA GLN A 105 -5.27 20.18 3.09
C GLN A 105 -6.79 20.29 2.95
N ALA A 106 -7.40 19.54 2.01
CA ALA A 106 -8.84 19.51 1.82
C ALA A 106 -9.60 19.11 3.11
N GLN A 107 -9.10 18.10 3.82
CA GLN A 107 -9.65 17.68 5.11
C GLN A 107 -9.49 18.75 6.19
N ALA A 108 -8.33 19.42 6.27
CA ALA A 108 -8.10 20.52 7.20
C ALA A 108 -9.05 21.71 6.95
N ASP A 109 -9.39 21.94 5.68
CA ASP A 109 -10.33 22.98 5.24
C ASP A 109 -11.82 22.55 5.35
N GLY A 110 -12.10 21.33 5.83
CA GLY A 110 -13.46 20.81 5.98
C GLY A 110 -14.16 20.50 4.65
N VAL A 111 -13.40 20.20 3.59
CA VAL A 111 -13.94 19.89 2.27
C VAL A 111 -14.45 18.46 2.22
N GLU A 112 -15.77 18.32 2.20
CA GLU A 112 -16.44 17.03 2.04
C GLU A 112 -16.25 16.44 0.62
N PRO A 113 -16.02 15.12 0.46
CA PRO A 113 -15.73 14.50 -0.84
C PRO A 113 -16.79 14.73 -1.93
N GLY A 114 -18.05 14.93 -1.56
CA GLY A 114 -19.16 15.18 -2.50
C GLY A 114 -19.42 16.66 -2.81
N SER A 115 -18.62 17.58 -2.26
CA SER A 115 -18.81 19.03 -2.41
C SER A 115 -18.32 19.54 -3.77
N GLN A 116 -18.77 20.74 -4.17
CA GLN A 116 -18.24 21.39 -5.36
C GLN A 116 -16.76 21.74 -5.22
N GLN A 117 -16.30 22.06 -4.01
CA GLN A 117 -14.91 22.31 -3.67
C GLN A 117 -14.06 21.04 -3.86
N ALA A 118 -14.58 19.86 -3.51
CA ALA A 118 -13.91 18.59 -3.75
C ALA A 118 -13.67 18.32 -5.24
N ARG A 119 -14.54 18.80 -6.14
CA ARG A 119 -14.29 18.70 -7.60
C ARG A 119 -13.00 19.41 -8.02
N MET A 120 -12.68 20.56 -7.42
CA MET A 120 -11.47 21.31 -7.75
C MET A 120 -10.21 20.56 -7.31
N VAL A 121 -10.23 20.00 -6.08
CA VAL A 121 -9.16 19.14 -5.58
C VAL A 121 -9.03 17.89 -6.46
N LEU A 122 -10.15 17.29 -6.85
CA LEU A 122 -10.18 16.09 -7.68
C LEU A 122 -9.55 16.32 -9.06
N VAL A 123 -9.81 17.47 -9.68
CA VAL A 123 -9.18 17.85 -10.96
C VAL A 123 -7.66 17.90 -10.83
N GLU A 124 -7.14 18.46 -9.75
CA GLU A 124 -5.69 18.52 -9.50
C GLU A 124 -5.09 17.13 -9.27
N LEU A 125 -5.74 16.29 -8.46
CA LEU A 125 -5.29 14.92 -8.23
C LEU A 125 -5.27 14.11 -9.53
N ILE A 126 -6.34 14.18 -10.32
CA ILE A 126 -6.42 13.49 -11.62
C ILE A 126 -5.37 14.03 -12.58
N ALA A 127 -5.11 15.34 -12.60
CA ALA A 127 -4.06 15.93 -13.43
C ALA A 127 -2.66 15.37 -13.09
N GLY A 128 -2.37 15.13 -11.80
CA GLY A 128 -1.12 14.46 -11.39
C GLY A 128 -1.04 13.03 -11.92
N TYR A 129 -2.13 12.28 -11.85
CA TYR A 129 -2.22 10.92 -12.40
C TYR A 129 -2.10 10.90 -13.93
N THR A 130 -2.82 11.76 -14.65
CA THR A 130 -2.77 11.81 -16.11
C THR A 130 -1.41 12.24 -16.63
N ALA A 131 -0.71 13.16 -15.94
CA ALA A 131 0.65 13.55 -16.26
C ALA A 131 1.65 12.39 -16.05
N THR A 132 1.46 11.60 -14.99
CA THR A 132 2.32 10.45 -14.66
C THR A 132 2.13 9.29 -15.63
N PHE A 133 0.88 8.99 -15.99
CA PHE A 133 0.50 7.79 -16.76
C PHE A 133 0.14 8.06 -18.22
N GLY A 134 0.22 9.31 -18.69
CA GLY A 134 -0.04 9.68 -20.08
C GLY A 134 -1.49 9.48 -20.53
N HIS A 135 -2.45 9.53 -19.60
CA HIS A 135 -3.88 9.33 -19.90
C HIS A 135 -4.65 10.64 -20.02
N LEU A 136 -5.86 10.59 -20.58
CA LEU A 136 -6.79 11.71 -20.57
C LEU A 136 -7.86 11.49 -19.50
N ASP A 137 -8.26 12.57 -18.83
CA ASP A 137 -9.37 12.52 -17.88
C ASP A 137 -10.67 12.18 -18.62
N SER A 138 -11.28 11.07 -18.22
CA SER A 138 -12.50 10.53 -18.80
C SER A 138 -13.22 9.69 -17.75
N ALA A 139 -14.52 9.45 -17.96
CA ALA A 139 -15.31 8.59 -17.07
C ALA A 139 -14.70 7.17 -16.96
N GLU A 140 -14.16 6.64 -18.06
CA GLU A 140 -13.50 5.34 -18.06
C GLU A 140 -12.20 5.38 -17.24
N TYR A 141 -11.40 6.44 -17.40
CA TYR A 141 -10.16 6.60 -16.65
C TYR A 141 -10.41 6.77 -15.15
N ARG A 142 -11.39 7.59 -14.75
CA ARG A 142 -11.77 7.75 -13.34
C ARG A 142 -12.22 6.44 -12.70
N ARG A 143 -12.94 5.58 -13.43
CA ARG A 143 -13.32 4.24 -12.96
C ARG A 143 -12.10 3.33 -12.78
N LYS A 144 -11.14 3.35 -13.72
CA LYS A 144 -9.88 2.60 -13.61
C LYS A 144 -9.06 3.08 -12.41
N LEU A 145 -8.95 4.40 -12.23
CA LEU A 145 -8.27 5.02 -11.11
C LEU A 145 -8.91 4.67 -9.76
N LEU A 146 -10.25 4.65 -9.70
CA LEU A 146 -10.97 4.18 -8.51
C LEU A 146 -10.57 2.73 -8.15
N THR A 147 -10.58 1.82 -9.11
CA THR A 147 -10.16 0.43 -8.89
C THR A 147 -8.69 0.35 -8.42
N ARG A 148 -7.80 1.17 -9.01
CA ARG A 148 -6.40 1.24 -8.62
C ARG A 148 -6.23 1.69 -7.16
N LEU A 149 -6.96 2.72 -6.74
CA LEU A 149 -6.93 3.23 -5.36
C LEU A 149 -7.51 2.22 -4.36
N GLU A 150 -8.59 1.52 -4.72
CA GLU A 150 -9.19 0.47 -3.88
C GLU A 150 -8.24 -0.73 -3.67
N ILE A 151 -7.46 -1.08 -4.69
CA ILE A 151 -6.42 -2.11 -4.58
C ILE A 151 -5.24 -1.62 -3.73
N ALA A 152 -4.84 -0.36 -3.90
CA ALA A 152 -3.72 0.22 -3.16
C ALA A 152 -4.03 0.48 -1.69
N ASN A 153 -5.30 0.81 -1.36
CA ASN A 153 -5.75 1.10 0.00
C ASN A 153 -6.16 -0.15 0.79
N ASP A 154 -5.41 -1.26 0.68
CA ASP A 154 -5.70 -2.47 1.45
C ASP A 154 -5.24 -2.32 2.91
N PRO A 155 -6.15 -2.31 3.91
CA PRO A 155 -5.78 -2.15 5.32
C PRO A 155 -4.83 -3.24 5.83
N ARG A 156 -4.84 -4.44 5.22
CA ARG A 156 -3.94 -5.53 5.59
C ARG A 156 -2.50 -5.26 5.13
N THR A 157 -2.32 -4.58 4.00
CA THR A 157 -1.00 -4.16 3.51
C THR A 157 -0.43 -3.07 4.41
N GLU A 158 -1.26 -2.11 4.83
CA GLU A 158 -0.85 -1.10 5.81
C GLU A 158 -0.46 -1.77 7.15
N ARG A 159 -1.26 -2.74 7.60
CA ARG A 159 -0.97 -3.51 8.82
C ARG A 159 0.35 -4.26 8.73
N TYR A 160 0.66 -4.88 7.59
CA TYR A 160 1.94 -5.55 7.33
C TYR A 160 3.14 -4.61 7.60
N PHE A 161 3.13 -3.41 7.02
CA PHE A 161 4.21 -2.44 7.22
C PHE A 161 4.24 -1.87 8.65
N ALA A 162 3.08 -1.67 9.29
CA ALA A 162 3.02 -1.25 10.68
C ALA A 162 3.66 -2.29 11.63
N LEU A 163 3.38 -3.58 11.41
CA LEU A 163 3.96 -4.68 12.20
C LEU A 163 5.48 -4.75 12.02
N LEU A 164 5.97 -4.61 10.79
CA LEU A 164 7.40 -4.52 10.50
C LEU A 164 8.07 -3.35 11.23
N SER A 165 7.47 -2.15 11.18
CA SER A 165 7.97 -0.99 11.94
C SER A 165 8.01 -1.25 13.44
N THR A 166 6.96 -1.84 14.01
CA THR A 166 6.93 -2.17 15.45
C THR A 166 8.04 -3.17 15.81
N ILE A 167 8.20 -4.25 15.05
CA ILE A 167 9.22 -5.27 15.31
C ILE A 167 10.62 -4.64 15.26
N ASN A 168 10.89 -3.85 14.22
CA ASN A 168 12.20 -3.24 13.98
C ASN A 168 12.46 -1.99 14.84
N GLY A 169 11.47 -1.51 15.61
CA GLY A 169 11.57 -0.28 16.39
C GLY A 169 11.67 0.99 15.52
N TRP A 170 11.15 0.93 14.29
CA TRP A 170 11.10 2.09 13.40
C TRP A 170 9.85 2.94 13.68
N PRO A 171 9.87 4.23 13.32
CA PRO A 171 8.66 5.04 13.29
C PRO A 171 7.58 4.35 12.44
N ALA A 172 6.33 4.42 12.90
CA ALA A 172 5.21 3.95 12.10
C ALA A 172 5.09 4.80 10.82
N PRO A 173 4.92 4.18 9.64
CA PRO A 173 4.69 4.94 8.42
C PRO A 173 3.38 5.74 8.55
N PRO A 174 3.32 6.97 8.01
CA PRO A 174 2.10 7.74 8.04
C PRO A 174 1.03 7.08 7.18
N SER A 175 -0.14 6.84 7.78
CA SER A 175 -1.28 6.21 7.11
C SER A 175 -1.67 6.96 5.84
N LEU A 176 -1.91 6.20 4.77
CA LEU A 176 -2.49 6.71 3.52
C LEU A 176 -4.01 6.50 3.47
N ALA A 177 -4.56 5.69 4.37
CA ALA A 177 -5.97 5.30 4.32
C ALA A 177 -6.93 6.49 4.34
N PRO A 178 -6.79 7.50 5.23
CA PRO A 178 -7.67 8.65 5.21
C PRO A 178 -7.62 9.43 3.89
N ALA A 179 -6.44 9.49 3.24
CA ALA A 179 -6.27 10.19 1.98
C ALA A 179 -6.92 9.43 0.82
N PHE A 180 -6.68 8.13 0.74
CA PHE A 180 -7.25 7.26 -0.29
C PHE A 180 -8.76 7.05 -0.11
N ASP A 181 -9.28 6.99 1.11
CA ASP A 181 -10.72 6.91 1.37
C ASP A 181 -11.45 8.17 0.89
N TRP A 182 -10.92 9.35 1.21
CA TRP A 182 -11.49 10.62 0.74
C TRP A 182 -11.45 10.69 -0.79
N PHE A 183 -10.33 10.32 -1.41
CA PHE A 183 -10.17 10.36 -2.87
C PHE A 183 -11.11 9.37 -3.57
N THR A 184 -11.23 8.15 -3.06
CA THR A 184 -12.18 7.13 -3.52
C THR A 184 -13.62 7.65 -3.44
N GLN A 185 -14.00 8.29 -2.33
CA GLN A 185 -15.32 8.91 -2.18
C GLN A 185 -15.54 10.04 -3.18
N ALA A 186 -14.56 10.93 -3.36
CA ALA A 186 -14.65 12.03 -4.32
C ALA A 186 -14.82 11.53 -5.76
N LEU A 187 -14.10 10.48 -6.17
CA LEU A 187 -14.28 9.84 -7.48
C LEU A 187 -15.67 9.23 -7.65
N ARG A 188 -16.24 8.63 -6.60
CA ARG A 188 -17.60 8.07 -6.64
C ARG A 188 -18.68 9.16 -6.75
N HIS A 189 -18.49 10.30 -6.07
CA HIS A 189 -19.40 11.45 -6.18
C HIS A 189 -19.25 12.23 -7.49
N HIS A 190 -18.07 12.18 -8.11
CA HIS A 190 -17.75 12.91 -9.33
C HIS A 190 -17.13 11.99 -10.41
N PRO A 191 -17.91 11.03 -10.94
CA PRO A 191 -17.39 9.98 -11.81
C PRO A 191 -17.04 10.46 -13.23
N VAL A 192 -17.42 11.69 -13.58
CA VAL A 192 -17.18 12.31 -14.89
C VAL A 192 -16.46 13.64 -14.71
N PRO A 193 -15.64 14.07 -15.70
CA PRO A 193 -15.06 15.42 -15.75
C PRO A 193 -16.04 16.53 -15.34
#